data_AF-A0A851DUQ3-F1
#
_entry.id   AF-A0A851DUQ3-F1
#
_cell.length_a   1.000
_cell.length_b   1.000
_cell.length_c   1.000
_cell.angle_alpha   90.00
_cell.angle_beta   90.00
_cell.angle_gamma   90.00
#
_symmetry.space_group_name_H-M   'P 1'
#
loop_
_entity.id
_entity.type
_entity.pdbx_description
1 polymer ?
#
loop_
_entity_poly.entity_id
_entity_poly.type
_entity_poly.pdbx_seq_one_letter_code
_entity_poly.pdbx_strand_id
1 'polypeptide(L)' 'MLRKAAREEVLILDHEKEWKLGKCILRFPEILQKILEDLLLHTLCDYLYELATTFTEFYDNCYCVEKDRQSGE' A
#
# COMPACT_ATOMS: atom_id res chain seq x y z
N MET A 1 15.69 11.05 0.81
CA MET A 1 14.94 11.07 -0.46
C MET A 1 13.43 11.03 -0.21
N LEU A 2 12.88 10.03 0.48
CA LEU A 2 11.43 9.94 0.78
C LEU A 2 10.84 11.15 1.53
N ARG A 3 11.53 11.70 2.55
CA ARG A 3 11.09 12.92 3.26
C ARG A 3 11.06 14.20 2.41
N LYS A 4 11.74 14.20 1.27
CA LYS A 4 11.76 15.32 0.32
C LYS A 4 10.56 15.18 -0.63
N ALA A 5 10.39 14.00 -1.24
CA ALA A 5 9.25 13.67 -2.07
C ALA A 5 7.91 13.89 -1.33
N ALA A 6 7.79 13.44 -0.08
CA ALA A 6 6.57 13.65 0.73
C ALA A 6 6.22 15.12 1.00
N ARG A 7 7.14 16.07 0.78
CA ARG A 7 6.91 17.52 0.95
C ARG A 7 6.72 18.26 -0.37
N GLU A 8 7.27 17.73 -1.44
CA GLU A 8 7.37 18.43 -2.73
C GLU A 8 6.44 17.84 -3.79
N GLU A 9 6.02 16.58 -3.63
CA GLU A 9 5.11 15.90 -4.55
C GLU A 9 3.74 15.67 -3.92
N VAL A 10 2.70 15.93 -4.71
CA VAL A 10 1.32 15.63 -4.35
C VAL A 10 1.04 14.20 -4.78
N LEU A 11 0.74 13.33 -3.82
CA LEU A 11 0.25 11.97 -4.09
C LEU A 11 -1.24 12.05 -4.40
N ILE A 12 -1.61 11.71 -5.64
CA ILE A 12 -3.00 11.62 -6.07
C ILE A 12 -3.49 10.19 -5.81
N LEU A 13 -4.63 10.07 -5.13
CA LEU A 13 -5.31 8.81 -4.84
C LEU A 13 -6.77 9.03 -5.25
N ASP A 14 -7.13 8.61 -6.46
CA ASP A 14 -8.44 8.88 -7.05
C ASP A 14 -9.37 7.67 -6.88
N HIS A 15 -8.81 6.46 -6.81
CA HIS A 15 -9.57 5.24 -6.62
C HIS A 15 -9.65 4.82 -5.14
N GLU A 16 -10.78 4.26 -4.73
CA GLU A 16 -10.96 3.80 -3.34
C GLU A 16 -9.94 2.71 -2.94
N LYS A 17 -9.49 1.88 -3.89
CA LYS A 17 -8.51 0.83 -3.64
C LYS A 17 -7.09 1.38 -3.47
N GLU A 18 -6.75 2.48 -4.13
CA GLU A 18 -5.50 3.22 -3.89
C GLU A 18 -5.48 3.77 -2.46
N TRP A 19 -6.58 4.39 -2.04
CA TRP A 19 -6.75 4.87 -0.67
C TRP A 19 -6.66 3.75 0.37
N LYS A 20 -7.31 2.61 0.11
CA LYS A 20 -7.26 1.45 1.00
C LYS A 20 -5.82 0.93 1.14
N LEU A 21 -5.11 0.77 0.04
CA LEU A 21 -3.71 0.32 0.04
C LEU A 21 -2.80 1.32 0.74
N GLY A 22 -2.91 2.61 0.44
CA GLY A 22 -2.11 3.66 1.07
C GLY A 22 -2.27 3.68 2.60
N LYS A 23 -3.51 3.57 3.10
CA LYS A 23 -3.77 3.46 4.54
C LYS A 23 -3.18 2.19 5.14
N CYS A 24 -3.29 1.05 4.45
CA CYS A 24 -2.72 -0.21 4.90
C CYS A 24 -1.19 -0.09 5.07
N ILE A 25 -0.49 0.44 4.07
CA ILE A 25 0.97 0.66 4.11
C ILE A 25 1.38 1.56 5.29
N LEU A 26 0.63 2.65 5.53
CA LEU A 26 0.93 3.61 6.60
C LEU A 26 0.76 3.04 8.01
N ARG A 27 0.04 1.92 8.18
CA ARG A 27 -0.16 1.26 9.47
C ARG A 27 1.05 0.47 9.94
N PHE A 28 2.05 0.21 9.08
CA PHE A 28 3.23 -0.60 9.43
C PHE A 28 3.95 -0.16 10.73
N PRO A 29 4.22 1.13 10.99
CA PRO A 29 4.88 1.55 12.23
C PRO A 29 4.07 1.24 13.48
N GLU A 30 2.73 1.34 13.42
CA GLU A 30 1.83 1.01 14.53
C GLU A 30 1.89 -0.49 14.85
N ILE A 31 1.95 -1.33 13.82
CA ILE A 31 2.11 -2.79 13.99
C ILE A 31 3.44 -3.11 14.66
N LEU A 32 4.54 -2.48 14.22
CA LEU A 32 5.85 -2.67 14.86
C LEU A 32 5.85 -2.22 16.32
N GLN A 33 5.23 -1.08 16.63
CA GLN A 33 5.10 -0.60 18.00
C GLN A 33 4.34 -1.61 18.86
N LYS A 34 3.21 -2.14 18.36
CA LYS A 34 2.43 -3.15 19.07
C LYS A 34 3.22 -4.43 19.33
N ILE A 35 4.02 -4.90 18.37
CA ILE A 35 4.86 -6.09 18.56
C ILE A 35 5.95 -5.84 19.60
N LEU A 36 6.51 -4.63 19.67
CA LEU A 36 7.49 -4.27 20.70
C LEU A 36 6.87 -4.20 22.10
N GLU A 37 5.61 -3.79 22.22
CA GLU A 37 4.88 -3.71 23.49
C GLU A 37 4.39 -5.08 23.97
N ASP A 38 3.74 -5.84 23.08
CA ASP A 38 3.07 -7.10 23.44
C ASP A 38 4.00 -8.33 23.27
N LEU A 39 5.10 -8.20 22.53
CA LEU A 39 6.00 -9.30 22.12
C LEU A 39 5.31 -10.41 21.30
N LEU A 40 4.22 -10.06 20.60
CA LEU A 40 3.37 -10.99 19.85
C LEU A 40 3.54 -10.83 18.32
N LEU A 41 4.40 -11.65 17.73
CA LEU A 41 4.76 -11.61 16.29
C LEU A 41 3.62 -11.95 15.32
N HIS A 42 2.58 -12.68 15.74
CA HIS A 42 1.48 -13.07 14.84
C HIS A 42 0.76 -11.86 14.24
N THR A 43 0.70 -10.74 14.96
CA THR A 43 0.11 -9.49 14.47
C THR A 43 0.84 -8.93 13.24
N LEU A 44 2.16 -9.20 13.11
CA LEU A 44 2.92 -8.88 11.90
C LEU A 44 2.46 -9.75 10.73
N CYS A 45 2.29 -11.05 10.97
CA CYS A 45 1.86 -12.00 9.95
C CYS A 45 0.48 -11.63 9.41
N ASP A 46 -0.46 -11.31 10.30
CA ASP A 46 -1.81 -10.85 9.93
C ASP A 46 -1.76 -9.56 9.10
N TYR A 47 -0.94 -8.59 9.52
CA TYR A 47 -0.72 -7.35 8.77
C TYR A 47 -0.17 -7.60 7.37
N LEU A 48 0.86 -8.45 7.23
CA LEU A 48 1.48 -8.73 5.94
C LEU A 48 0.51 -9.46 5.00
N TYR A 49 -0.32 -10.35 5.53
CA TYR A 49 -1.37 -11.00 4.76
C TYR A 49 -2.41 -9.97 4.27
N GLU A 50 -2.91 -9.11 5.15
CA GLU A 50 -3.86 -8.06 4.77
C GLU A 50 -3.27 -7.10 3.73
N LEU A 51 -2.00 -6.73 3.86
CA LEU A 51 -1.31 -5.87 2.92
C LEU A 51 -1.23 -6.54 1.54
N ALA A 52 -0.85 -7.81 1.47
CA ALA A 52 -0.77 -8.56 0.22
C ALA A 52 -2.15 -8.68 -0.45
N THR A 53 -3.20 -9.01 0.31
CA THR A 53 -4.57 -9.07 -0.21
C THR A 53 -5.06 -7.71 -0.70
N THR A 54 -4.81 -6.64 0.06
CA THR A 54 -5.19 -5.28 -0.32
C THR A 54 -4.44 -4.81 -1.57
N PHE A 55 -3.17 -5.21 -1.71
CA PHE A 55 -2.39 -4.95 -2.91
C PHE A 55 -2.98 -5.65 -4.14
N THR A 56 -3.35 -6.93 -4.03
CA THR A 56 -4.02 -7.66 -5.13
C THR A 56 -5.32 -6.98 -5.53
N GLU A 57 -6.16 -6.58 -4.56
CA GLU A 57 -7.38 -5.81 -4.86
C GLU A 57 -7.08 -4.50 -5.60
N PHE A 58 -6.03 -3.77 -5.21
CA PHE A 58 -5.60 -2.57 -5.92
C PHE A 58 -5.15 -2.91 -7.35
N TYR A 59 -4.29 -3.90 -7.51
CA TYR A 59 -3.71 -4.25 -8.81
C TYR A 59 -4.77 -4.72 -9.83
N ASP A 60 -5.80 -5.42 -9.36
CA ASP A 60 -6.90 -5.88 -10.21
C ASP A 60 -7.84 -4.73 -10.64
N ASN A 61 -7.91 -3.64 -9.87
CA ASN A 61 -8.85 -2.53 -10.11
C ASN A 61 -8.19 -1.25 -10.64
N CYS A 62 -6.87 -1.11 -10.49
CA CYS A 62 -6.11 0.08 -10.85
C CYS A 62 -4.96 -0.31 -11.78
N TYR A 63 -5.11 -0.06 -13.08
CA TYR A 63 -4.09 -0.41 -14.08
C TYR A 63 -2.80 0.39 -13.86
N CYS A 64 -1.74 -0.32 -13.47
CA CYS A 64 -0.42 0.29 -13.27
C CYS A 64 0.37 0.43 -14.58
N VAL A 65 0.10 -0.45 -15.56
CA VAL A 65 0.73 -0.44 -16.88
C VAL A 65 -0.38 -0.59 -17.90
N GLU A 66 -0.71 0.50 -18.58
CA GLU A 66 -1.60 0.45 -19.74
C GLU A 66 -0.75 0.16 -20.98
N LYS A 67 -1.03 -0.95 -21.65
CA LYS A 67 -0.60 -1.13 -23.04
C LYS A 67 -1.51 -0.31 -23.92
N ASP A 68 -0.92 0.56 -24.73
CA ASP A 68 -1.66 1.41 -25.65
C ASP A 68 -2.47 0.52 -26.61
N ARG A 69 -3.80 0.60 -26.52
CA ARG A 69 -4.72 -0.33 -27.22
C ARG A 69 -4.63 -0.19 -28.75
N GLN A 70 -3.99 0.87 -29.25
CA GLN A 70 -3.82 1.15 -30.69
C GLN A 70 -2.49 0.65 -31.28
N SER A 71 -1.41 0.51 -30.50
CA SER A 71 -0.11 0.07 -31.03
C SER A 71 0.18 -1.41 -30.75
N GLY A 72 -0.48 -2.04 -29.78
CA GLY A 72 -0.25 -3.46 -29.49
C GLY A 72 1.20 -3.80 -29.10
N GLU A 73 1.97 -2.82 -28.62
CA GLU A 73 3.28 -3.01 -27.98
C GLU A 73 3.22 -2.57 -26.52
#